data_AF-A0AA37LNX3-F1
#
_entry.id   AF-A0AA37LNX3-F1
#
_cell.length_a   1.000
_cell.length_b   1.000
_cell.length_c   1.000
_cell.angle_alpha   90.00
_cell.angle_beta   90.00
_cell.angle_gamma   90.00
#
_symmetry.space_group_name_H-M   'P 1'
#
loop_
_entity.id
_entity.type
_entity.pdbx_description
1 polymer ?
#
loop_
_entity_poly.entity_id
_entity_poly.type
_entity_poly.pdbx_seq_one_letter_code
_entity_poly.pdbx_strand_id
1 'polypeptide(L)'
;MVTTANQPTSMNKVLAQVPEKWNLPRTADSDWWWQVLGSQFKAMLSAAGYSIFDQSSALVFFYQWYSWKWGFGDGAPEVRYSIEPIGHYAGAAPDPLNQNLTCDFLAQLFRSGQQGLDLEWFNHFKHALLGPGTPASKAEVASQSTLFVAFEISSGTISVKAYFIPVDAPGNSASDQISRAIASASCPNLAARNQLDIFLRKDVYGRTVKPFMLGIDCIGPAESRLKVYSRSRVTTFELVRHVMSVGGQRKGIKKAENQLHKLWKLTLGLPDDFPVDKELSYNSHETAGVLFYFDVAPKSALPDVKVYIPVRHYGPSDAVAANGLVQYLKSQSQGIYAQKYLETLKVFATREGINNSNGLQTYISCAYKNGALVITSYLNPQCYHPSWFSTT
;
A
#
# COMPACT_ATOMS: atom_id res chain seq x y z
N MET A 1 -2.26 2.36 44.29
CA MET A 1 -1.04 1.56 44.17
C MET A 1 -1.38 0.10 44.45
N VAL A 2 -1.59 -0.68 43.39
CA VAL A 2 -1.46 -2.14 43.40
C VAL A 2 -0.52 -2.44 42.25
N THR A 3 0.74 -2.69 42.59
CA THR A 3 1.79 -3.13 41.67
C THR A 3 1.57 -4.59 41.37
N THR A 4 0.90 -4.90 40.25
CA THR A 4 0.99 -6.24 39.64
C THR A 4 2.33 -6.34 38.93
N ALA A 5 3.35 -6.73 39.69
CA ALA A 5 4.61 -7.21 39.17
C ALA A 5 4.41 -8.56 38.45
N ASN A 6 5.09 -8.71 37.32
CA ASN A 6 5.43 -9.98 36.67
C ASN A 6 4.28 -10.87 36.15
N GLN A 7 3.39 -10.32 35.32
CA GLN A 7 2.88 -11.12 34.19
C GLN A 7 3.71 -10.80 32.95
N PRO A 8 4.32 -11.81 32.28
CA PRO A 8 5.01 -11.55 31.02
C PRO A 8 4.02 -10.96 30.03
N THR A 9 4.29 -9.76 29.54
CA THR A 9 3.50 -9.14 28.48
C THR A 9 3.43 -10.11 27.30
N SER A 10 2.34 -10.08 26.52
CA SER A 10 2.22 -10.92 25.32
C SER A 10 3.43 -10.78 24.38
N MET A 11 4.19 -9.69 24.45
CA MET A 11 5.44 -9.48 23.71
C MET A 11 6.59 -10.35 24.22
N ASN A 12 6.78 -10.46 25.55
CA ASN A 12 7.84 -11.27 26.12
C ASN A 12 7.68 -12.77 25.75
N LYS A 13 6.44 -13.24 25.59
CA LYS A 13 6.15 -14.61 25.10
C LYS A 13 6.43 -14.79 23.60
N VAL A 14 6.22 -13.74 22.80
CA VAL A 14 6.50 -13.73 21.35
C VAL A 14 8.00 -13.68 21.09
N LEU A 15 8.73 -12.81 21.81
CA LEU A 15 10.19 -12.64 21.69
C LEU A 15 10.98 -13.85 22.19
N ALA A 16 10.47 -14.60 23.18
CA ALA A 16 11.09 -15.85 23.63
C ALA A 16 11.17 -16.93 22.54
N GLN A 17 10.48 -16.75 21.41
CA GLN A 17 10.47 -17.66 20.26
C GLN A 17 11.26 -17.11 19.07
N VAL A 18 11.89 -15.95 19.19
CA VAL A 18 12.60 -15.26 18.10
C VAL A 18 14.10 -15.64 18.12
N PRO A 19 14.71 -15.93 16.96
CA PRO A 19 16.15 -16.15 16.87
C PRO A 19 16.95 -14.95 17.40
N GLU A 20 17.99 -15.20 18.19
CA GLU A 20 18.80 -14.20 18.91
C GLU A 20 19.32 -13.05 18.03
N LYS A 21 19.52 -13.32 16.73
CA LYS A 21 19.93 -12.33 15.71
C LYS A 21 18.94 -11.18 15.46
N TRP A 22 17.72 -11.26 16.00
CA TRP A 22 16.68 -10.24 15.86
C TRP A 22 16.33 -9.53 17.18
N ASN A 23 17.11 -9.75 18.24
CA ASN A 23 16.96 -9.01 19.50
C ASN A 23 17.46 -7.57 19.33
N LEU A 24 16.54 -6.64 19.07
CA LEU A 24 16.84 -5.21 19.05
C LEU A 24 16.79 -4.63 20.48
N PRO A 25 17.64 -3.64 20.82
CA PRO A 25 17.58 -2.95 22.12
C PRO A 25 16.22 -2.28 22.33
N ARG A 26 15.61 -2.47 23.50
CA ARG A 26 14.33 -1.83 23.84
C ARG A 26 14.53 -0.38 24.26
N THR A 27 13.78 0.51 23.65
CA THR A 27 13.60 1.91 24.04
C THR A 27 12.16 2.17 24.50
N ALA A 28 11.94 3.26 25.24
CA ALA A 28 10.59 3.69 25.59
C ALA A 28 9.69 3.86 24.34
N ASP A 29 10.26 4.36 23.25
CA ASP A 29 9.55 4.51 21.97
C ASP A 29 9.19 3.16 21.34
N SER A 30 10.09 2.19 21.34
CA SER A 30 9.80 0.84 20.82
C SER A 30 8.71 0.14 21.63
N ASP A 31 8.67 0.37 22.95
CA ASP A 31 7.66 -0.19 23.84
C ASP A 31 6.30 0.47 23.64
N TRP A 32 6.29 1.79 23.46
CA TRP A 32 5.07 2.55 23.14
C TRP A 32 4.49 2.10 21.79
N TRP A 33 5.31 2.02 20.75
CA TRP A 33 4.87 1.56 19.42
C TRP A 33 4.31 0.14 19.46
N TRP A 34 4.92 -0.75 20.25
CA TRP A 34 4.36 -2.07 20.46
C TRP A 34 2.99 -2.04 21.15
N GLN A 35 2.81 -1.20 22.18
CA GLN A 35 1.52 -1.08 22.86
C GLN A 35 0.43 -0.56 21.93
N VAL A 36 0.76 0.39 21.05
CA VAL A 36 -0.19 1.01 20.11
C VAL A 36 -0.50 0.09 18.92
N LEU A 37 0.52 -0.52 18.30
CA LEU A 37 0.39 -1.23 17.02
C LEU A 37 0.54 -2.75 17.10
N GLY A 38 1.27 -3.25 18.10
CA GLY A 38 1.60 -4.68 18.20
C GLY A 38 0.37 -5.56 18.40
N SER A 39 -0.61 -5.09 19.17
CA SER A 39 -1.89 -5.77 19.38
C SER A 39 -2.73 -5.82 18.09
N GLN A 40 -2.81 -4.70 17.36
CA GLN A 40 -3.50 -4.59 16.08
C GLN A 40 -2.89 -5.53 15.03
N PHE A 41 -1.55 -5.54 14.91
CA PHE A 41 -0.88 -6.41 13.95
C PHE A 41 -1.03 -7.89 14.28
N LYS A 42 -0.87 -8.25 15.56
CA LYS A 42 -1.08 -9.63 16.02
C LYS A 42 -2.51 -10.10 15.74
N ALA A 43 -3.51 -9.24 15.99
CA ALA A 43 -4.91 -9.55 15.68
C ALA A 43 -5.09 -9.83 14.19
N MET A 44 -4.51 -9.00 13.32
CA MET A 44 -4.58 -9.18 11.88
C MET A 44 -3.92 -10.49 11.41
N LEU A 45 -2.71 -10.80 11.88
CA LEU A 45 -2.01 -12.05 11.53
C LEU A 45 -2.76 -13.30 12.02
N SER A 46 -3.29 -13.24 13.25
CA SER A 46 -4.10 -14.32 13.82
C SER A 46 -5.39 -14.54 13.02
N ALA A 47 -6.07 -13.45 12.66
CA ALA A 47 -7.30 -13.50 11.89
C ALA A 47 -7.07 -14.05 10.46
N ALA A 48 -5.90 -13.75 9.87
CA ALA A 48 -5.46 -14.28 8.58
C ALA A 48 -4.97 -15.74 8.64
N GLY A 49 -4.83 -16.34 9.83
CA GLY A 49 -4.47 -17.74 10.01
C GLY A 49 -2.97 -18.05 9.97
N TYR A 50 -2.11 -17.04 10.18
CA TYR A 50 -0.67 -17.23 10.26
C TYR A 50 -0.28 -18.09 11.47
N SER A 51 0.74 -18.94 11.31
CA SER A 51 1.30 -19.73 12.41
C SER A 51 1.90 -18.83 13.50
N ILE A 52 2.04 -19.32 14.72
CA ILE A 52 2.66 -18.53 15.82
C ILE A 52 4.10 -18.12 15.44
N PHE A 53 4.83 -18.98 14.72
CA PHE A 53 6.18 -18.69 14.25
C PHE A 53 6.21 -17.52 13.25
N ASP A 54 5.30 -17.53 12.27
CA ASP A 54 5.21 -16.46 11.28
C ASP A 54 4.69 -15.15 11.92
N GLN A 55 3.80 -15.26 12.91
CA GLN A 55 3.36 -14.11 13.70
C GLN A 55 4.54 -13.43 14.40
N SER A 56 5.35 -14.21 15.12
CA SER A 56 6.54 -13.71 15.83
C SER A 56 7.56 -13.10 14.88
N SER A 57 7.78 -13.72 13.71
CA SER A 57 8.70 -13.22 12.69
C SER A 57 8.24 -11.88 12.09
N ALA A 58 6.93 -11.71 11.86
CA ALA A 58 6.37 -10.48 11.32
C ALA A 58 6.41 -9.33 12.33
N LEU A 59 6.07 -9.60 13.59
CA LEU A 59 5.92 -8.62 14.67
C LEU A 59 7.21 -7.84 15.00
N VAL A 60 8.37 -8.36 14.64
CA VAL A 60 9.70 -7.75 14.88
C VAL A 60 9.97 -6.51 13.99
N PHE A 61 9.29 -6.36 12.85
CA PHE A 61 9.68 -5.41 11.79
C PHE A 61 8.86 -4.10 11.71
N PHE A 62 8.16 -3.69 12.77
CA PHE A 62 6.93 -2.93 12.59
C PHE A 62 7.02 -1.38 12.61
N TYR A 63 6.53 -0.69 11.55
CA TYR A 63 5.85 0.62 11.62
C TYR A 63 5.18 1.12 10.30
N GLN A 64 3.87 1.47 10.27
CA GLN A 64 3.16 2.45 9.39
C GLN A 64 1.89 1.98 8.65
N TRP A 65 1.90 0.93 7.81
CA TRP A 65 0.72 0.54 7.01
C TRP A 65 0.51 -0.96 6.92
N TYR A 66 -0.75 -1.39 6.92
CA TYR A 66 -1.14 -2.80 6.81
C TYR A 66 -2.01 -3.03 5.58
N SER A 67 -1.89 -4.20 4.98
CA SER A 67 -2.83 -4.65 3.96
C SER A 67 -3.23 -6.10 4.15
N TRP A 68 -4.51 -6.35 3.91
CA TRP A 68 -5.17 -7.65 3.95
C TRP A 68 -5.52 -8.05 2.52
N LYS A 69 -4.74 -8.95 1.94
CA LYS A 69 -4.99 -9.47 0.60
C LYS A 69 -5.87 -10.71 0.72
N TRP A 70 -7.09 -10.62 0.19
CA TRP A 70 -8.05 -11.70 0.23
C TRP A 70 -7.56 -12.88 -0.63
N GLY A 71 -7.82 -14.10 -0.16
CA GLY A 71 -7.52 -15.31 -0.93
C GLY A 71 -8.33 -15.38 -2.22
N PHE A 72 -7.82 -16.12 -3.20
CA PHE A 72 -8.58 -16.45 -4.40
C PHE A 72 -9.39 -17.73 -4.11
N GLY A 73 -10.72 -17.63 -4.09
CA GLY A 73 -11.58 -18.73 -3.62
C GLY A 73 -11.50 -18.86 -2.10
N ASP A 74 -11.24 -20.09 -1.60
CA ASP A 74 -11.19 -20.42 -0.15
C ASP A 74 -9.80 -20.25 0.49
N GLY A 75 -8.82 -19.70 -0.25
CA GLY A 75 -7.46 -19.50 0.26
C GLY A 75 -7.40 -18.55 1.47
N ALA A 76 -6.47 -18.80 2.39
CA ALA A 76 -6.21 -17.90 3.52
C ALA A 76 -5.73 -16.52 3.04
N PRO A 77 -6.09 -15.42 3.74
CA PRO A 77 -5.60 -14.09 3.43
C PRO A 77 -4.09 -13.94 3.65
N GLU A 78 -3.45 -13.09 2.85
CA GLU A 78 -2.05 -12.75 2.98
C GLU A 78 -1.92 -11.35 3.60
N VAL A 79 -1.13 -11.25 4.67
CA VAL A 79 -0.83 -10.00 5.36
C VAL A 79 0.46 -9.42 4.81
N ARG A 80 0.42 -8.13 4.47
CA ARG A 80 1.60 -7.35 4.04
C ARG A 80 1.62 -6.06 4.81
N TYR A 81 2.81 -5.53 5.05
CA TYR A 81 2.96 -4.24 5.72
C TYR A 81 4.02 -3.41 5.02
N SER A 82 3.85 -2.09 5.08
CA SER A 82 4.85 -1.13 4.63
C SER A 82 5.24 -0.20 5.74
N ILE A 83 6.53 0.15 5.73
CA ILE A 83 7.15 1.00 6.72
C ILE A 83 7.92 2.12 6.07
N GLU A 84 7.85 3.29 6.68
CA GLU A 84 8.82 4.37 6.47
C GLU A 84 9.58 4.53 7.79
N PRO A 85 10.82 4.00 7.86
CA PRO A 85 11.71 4.23 8.98
C PRO A 85 11.94 5.74 9.16
N ILE A 86 11.72 6.24 10.37
CA ILE A 86 11.92 7.65 10.74
C ILE A 86 13.12 7.75 11.66
N GLY A 87 14.18 8.42 11.21
CA GLY A 87 15.39 8.65 12.00
C GLY A 87 15.30 9.87 12.92
N HIS A 88 16.23 10.00 13.87
CA HIS A 88 16.29 11.16 14.79
C HIS A 88 16.49 12.51 14.07
N TYR A 89 17.09 12.48 12.87
CA TYR A 89 17.34 13.67 12.06
C TYR A 89 16.29 13.89 10.96
N ALA A 90 15.23 13.07 10.92
CA ALA A 90 14.19 13.17 9.90
C ALA A 90 13.57 14.58 9.87
N GLY A 91 13.59 15.22 8.71
CA GLY A 91 13.10 16.59 8.52
C GLY A 91 14.03 17.69 9.03
N ALA A 92 15.20 17.34 9.58
CA ALA A 92 16.25 18.29 9.93
C ALA A 92 17.31 18.40 8.81
N ALA A 93 18.17 19.41 8.87
CA ALA A 93 19.20 19.65 7.85
C ALA A 93 20.07 18.43 7.47
N PRO A 94 20.41 17.49 8.38
CA PRO A 94 21.15 16.27 8.02
C PRO A 94 20.31 15.20 7.28
N ASP A 95 18.98 15.24 7.38
CA ASP A 95 18.08 14.30 6.70
C ASP A 95 16.71 14.95 6.36
N PRO A 96 16.69 15.97 5.49
CA PRO A 96 15.49 16.80 5.26
C PRO A 96 14.32 16.03 4.64
N LEU A 97 14.59 14.86 4.04
CA LEU A 97 13.61 14.05 3.32
C LEU A 97 13.36 12.68 3.96
N ASN A 98 13.90 12.43 5.16
CA ASN A 98 13.77 11.18 5.90
C ASN A 98 14.19 9.93 5.10
N GLN A 99 15.41 9.94 4.57
CA GLN A 99 15.92 8.85 3.73
C GLN A 99 16.96 7.98 4.44
N ASN A 100 17.69 8.54 5.40
CA ASN A 100 18.91 7.91 5.92
C ASN A 100 18.60 6.58 6.61
N LEU A 101 17.62 6.57 7.52
CA LEU A 101 17.29 5.35 8.27
C LEU A 101 16.77 4.22 7.36
N THR A 102 16.00 4.56 6.32
CA THR A 102 15.53 3.58 5.33
C THR A 102 16.70 2.96 4.55
N CYS A 103 17.68 3.78 4.16
CA CYS A 103 18.86 3.33 3.44
C CYS A 103 19.74 2.44 4.32
N ASP A 104 19.98 2.84 5.56
CA ASP A 104 20.76 2.08 6.53
C ASP A 104 20.10 0.73 6.83
N PHE A 105 18.77 0.71 6.97
CA PHE A 105 18.00 -0.51 7.18
C PHE A 105 18.17 -1.49 6.00
N LEU A 106 17.97 -1.03 4.75
CA LEU A 106 18.11 -1.89 3.57
C LEU A 106 19.55 -2.39 3.39
N ALA A 107 20.55 -1.53 3.65
CA ALA A 107 21.95 -1.90 3.58
C ALA A 107 22.32 -2.94 4.64
N GLN A 108 21.77 -2.84 5.86
CA GLN A 108 21.93 -3.85 6.91
C GLN A 108 21.28 -5.18 6.51
N LEU A 109 20.04 -5.13 5.98
CA LEU A 109 19.34 -6.33 5.53
C LEU A 109 20.10 -7.05 4.41
N PHE A 110 20.65 -6.30 3.45
CA PHE A 110 21.52 -6.85 2.40
C PHE A 110 22.78 -7.49 2.98
N ARG A 111 23.50 -6.80 3.88
CA ARG A 111 24.69 -7.34 4.55
C ARG A 111 24.41 -8.57 5.41
N SER A 112 23.18 -8.75 5.91
CA SER A 112 22.79 -9.93 6.67
C SER A 112 22.69 -11.22 5.83
N GLY A 113 22.79 -11.11 4.49
CA GLY A 113 22.65 -12.23 3.58
C GLY A 113 21.19 -12.62 3.30
N GLN A 114 20.25 -11.67 3.38
CA GLN A 114 18.85 -11.91 3.06
C GLN A 114 18.73 -12.46 1.62
N GLN A 115 18.22 -13.68 1.50
CA GLN A 115 18.12 -14.37 0.21
C GLN A 115 17.19 -13.61 -0.74
N GLY A 116 17.63 -13.45 -1.99
CA GLY A 116 16.86 -12.82 -3.07
C GLY A 116 16.81 -11.29 -3.01
N LEU A 117 17.43 -10.66 -2.01
CA LEU A 117 17.50 -9.20 -1.93
C LEU A 117 18.59 -8.66 -2.87
N ASP A 118 18.17 -7.81 -3.80
CA ASP A 118 19.04 -7.05 -4.70
C ASP A 118 18.70 -5.55 -4.58
N LEU A 119 19.72 -4.72 -4.49
CA LEU A 119 19.59 -3.27 -4.30
C LEU A 119 20.05 -2.45 -5.52
N GLU A 120 20.33 -3.06 -6.67
CA GLU A 120 20.78 -2.35 -7.88
C GLU A 120 19.76 -1.29 -8.31
N TRP A 121 18.51 -1.70 -8.56
CA TRP A 121 17.45 -0.77 -8.92
C TRP A 121 17.08 0.18 -7.80
N PHE A 122 17.19 -0.25 -6.54
CA PHE A 122 16.98 0.65 -5.40
C PHE A 122 17.96 1.83 -5.46
N ASN A 123 19.25 1.54 -5.63
CA ASN A 123 20.30 2.56 -5.72
C ASN A 123 20.11 3.45 -6.97
N HIS A 124 19.78 2.86 -8.12
CA HIS A 124 19.49 3.61 -9.35
C HIS A 124 18.33 4.59 -9.18
N PHE A 125 17.16 4.12 -8.75
CA PHE A 125 15.97 4.96 -8.64
C PHE A 125 16.07 5.96 -7.50
N LYS A 126 16.72 5.61 -6.38
CA LYS A 126 17.05 6.58 -5.33
C LYS A 126 17.89 7.71 -5.90
N HIS A 127 18.96 7.40 -6.63
CA HIS A 127 19.80 8.43 -7.23
C HIS A 127 19.03 9.28 -8.25
N ALA A 128 18.28 8.65 -9.16
CA ALA A 128 17.57 9.33 -10.24
C ALA A 128 16.38 10.18 -9.79
N LEU A 129 15.72 9.84 -8.67
CA LEU A 129 14.52 10.52 -8.18
C LEU A 129 14.77 11.40 -6.95
N LEU A 130 15.74 11.03 -6.11
CA LEU A 130 15.98 11.64 -4.81
C LEU A 130 17.44 12.09 -4.60
N GLY A 131 18.31 11.85 -5.58
CA GLY A 131 19.74 12.17 -5.50
C GLY A 131 20.09 13.61 -5.92
N PRO A 132 21.39 13.93 -5.96
CA PRO A 132 21.88 15.24 -6.38
C PRO A 132 21.37 15.64 -7.77
N GLY A 133 20.98 16.92 -7.93
CA GLY A 133 20.50 17.45 -9.21
C GLY A 133 19.01 17.22 -9.48
N THR A 134 18.31 16.51 -8.60
CA THR A 134 16.85 16.36 -8.63
C THR A 134 16.17 17.50 -7.86
N PRO A 135 14.85 17.73 -8.04
CA PRO A 135 14.09 18.61 -7.16
C PRO A 135 14.23 18.28 -5.68
N ALA A 136 14.35 17.00 -5.34
CA ALA A 136 14.53 16.54 -3.96
C ALA A 136 15.81 17.13 -3.34
N SER A 137 16.93 17.24 -4.08
CA SER A 137 18.17 17.79 -3.52
C SER A 137 18.11 19.30 -3.22
N LYS A 138 17.03 19.98 -3.62
CA LYS A 138 16.80 21.42 -3.34
C LYS A 138 15.68 21.64 -2.32
N ALA A 139 14.98 20.59 -1.92
CA ALA A 139 13.90 20.68 -0.96
C ALA A 139 14.45 20.81 0.46
N GLU A 140 14.01 21.83 1.19
CA GLU A 140 14.46 22.10 2.55
C GLU A 140 13.86 21.11 3.56
N VAL A 141 12.58 20.78 3.40
CA VAL A 141 11.86 19.73 4.14
C VAL A 141 10.77 19.18 3.22
N ALA A 142 10.54 17.87 3.23
CA ALA A 142 9.40 17.29 2.51
C ALA A 142 8.10 17.44 3.32
N SER A 143 7.02 17.89 2.67
CA SER A 143 5.67 17.87 3.25
C SER A 143 5.02 16.48 3.23
N GLN A 144 5.69 15.49 2.63
CA GLN A 144 5.21 14.13 2.41
C GLN A 144 6.37 13.13 2.47
N SER A 145 6.07 11.85 2.68
CA SER A 145 7.05 10.76 2.55
C SER A 145 7.71 10.78 1.17
N THR A 146 9.03 10.58 1.10
CA THR A 146 9.76 10.47 -0.18
C THR A 146 10.23 9.06 -0.48
N LEU A 147 10.41 8.24 0.56
CA LEU A 147 10.95 6.89 0.46
C LEU A 147 10.35 5.99 1.54
N PHE A 148 9.79 4.85 1.15
CA PHE A 148 9.34 3.83 2.09
C PHE A 148 9.49 2.42 1.52
N VAL A 149 9.39 1.40 2.36
CA VAL A 149 9.58 0.00 1.97
C VAL A 149 8.38 -0.85 2.37
N ALA A 150 8.14 -1.96 1.67
CA ALA A 150 7.14 -2.94 2.07
C ALA A 150 7.72 -4.35 2.12
N PHE A 151 7.16 -5.15 3.01
CA PHE A 151 7.51 -6.55 3.19
C PHE A 151 6.29 -7.42 2.89
N GLU A 152 6.55 -8.49 2.15
CA GLU A 152 5.61 -9.59 1.97
C GLU A 152 6.22 -10.81 2.63
N ILE A 153 5.50 -11.38 3.61
CA ILE A 153 5.91 -12.59 4.32
C ILE A 153 5.08 -13.75 3.79
N SER A 154 5.72 -14.67 3.10
CA SER A 154 5.10 -15.88 2.58
C SER A 154 5.98 -17.09 2.90
N SER A 155 5.46 -18.02 3.70
CA SER A 155 6.12 -19.31 4.00
C SER A 155 7.59 -19.18 4.42
N GLY A 156 7.90 -18.25 5.32
CA GLY A 156 9.26 -18.00 5.81
C GLY A 156 10.18 -17.19 4.89
N THR A 157 9.70 -16.78 3.70
CA THR A 157 10.45 -15.87 2.80
C THR A 157 9.96 -14.43 2.96
N ILE A 158 10.91 -13.49 3.02
CA ILE A 158 10.64 -12.05 3.07
C ILE A 158 10.99 -11.45 1.71
N SER A 159 9.98 -10.91 1.03
CA SER A 159 10.18 -10.12 -0.19
C SER A 159 10.12 -8.64 0.11
N VAL A 160 11.13 -7.89 -0.32
CA VAL A 160 11.25 -6.44 -0.07
C VAL A 160 10.84 -5.65 -1.31
N LYS A 161 10.11 -4.57 -1.10
CA LYS A 161 9.75 -3.58 -2.13
C LYS A 161 10.15 -2.20 -1.65
N ALA A 162 10.61 -1.34 -2.54
CA ALA A 162 10.89 0.06 -2.25
C ALA A 162 9.98 0.96 -3.07
N TYR A 163 9.59 2.10 -2.50
CA TYR A 163 8.69 3.07 -3.11
C TYR A 163 9.30 4.46 -3.00
N PHE A 164 9.30 5.16 -4.12
CA PHE A 164 9.86 6.50 -4.29
C PHE A 164 8.74 7.45 -4.67
N ILE A 165 8.58 8.53 -3.90
CA ILE A 165 7.67 9.63 -4.19
C ILE A 165 8.54 10.85 -4.50
N PRO A 166 8.71 11.20 -5.79
CA PRO A 166 9.52 12.36 -6.15
C PRO A 166 8.91 13.66 -5.63
N VAL A 167 9.77 14.62 -5.28
CA VAL A 167 9.31 15.97 -4.92
C VAL A 167 8.89 16.69 -6.19
N ASP A 168 7.62 17.10 -6.26
CA ASP A 168 7.12 17.90 -7.37
C ASP A 168 7.82 19.26 -7.45
N ALA A 169 8.13 19.71 -8.67
CA ALA A 169 8.68 21.04 -8.91
C ALA A 169 8.10 21.67 -10.19
N PRO A 170 7.99 23.01 -10.25
CA PRO A 170 7.59 23.71 -11.47
C PRO A 170 8.44 23.32 -12.68
N GLY A 171 7.81 22.91 -13.77
CA GLY A 171 8.49 22.44 -14.99
C GLY A 171 9.16 21.06 -14.87
N ASN A 172 9.02 20.37 -13.73
CA ASN A 172 9.57 19.04 -13.51
C ASN A 172 8.66 18.22 -12.58
N SER A 173 7.51 17.80 -13.11
CA SER A 173 6.53 17.01 -12.35
C SER A 173 7.08 15.65 -11.93
N ALA A 174 6.52 15.06 -10.87
CA ALA A 174 6.84 13.70 -10.45
C ALA A 174 6.65 12.69 -11.60
N SER A 175 5.65 12.91 -12.46
CA SER A 175 5.43 12.12 -13.67
C SER A 175 6.61 12.18 -14.65
N ASP A 176 7.17 13.37 -14.88
CA ASP A 176 8.32 13.55 -15.77
C ASP A 176 9.60 12.97 -15.15
N GLN A 177 9.77 13.13 -13.84
CA GLN A 177 10.88 12.53 -13.08
C GLN A 177 10.85 11.00 -13.17
N ILE A 178 9.70 10.37 -12.88
CA ILE A 178 9.51 8.92 -13.00
C ILE A 178 9.80 8.44 -14.42
N SER A 179 9.25 9.12 -15.42
CA SER A 179 9.45 8.77 -16.83
C SER A 179 10.94 8.78 -17.22
N ARG A 180 11.70 9.79 -16.77
CA ARG A 180 13.14 9.91 -17.03
C ARG A 180 13.96 8.89 -16.25
N ALA A 181 13.63 8.64 -14.99
CA ALA A 181 14.32 7.64 -14.17
C ALA A 181 14.15 6.22 -14.73
N ILE A 182 12.95 5.90 -15.24
CA ILE A 182 12.70 4.63 -15.94
C ILE A 182 13.41 4.60 -17.30
N ALA A 183 13.55 5.73 -18.00
CA ALA A 183 14.33 5.83 -19.25
C ALA A 183 15.83 5.59 -19.03
N SER A 184 16.38 6.05 -17.91
CA SER A 184 17.80 5.86 -17.58
C SER A 184 18.11 4.51 -16.98
N ALA A 185 17.10 3.70 -16.61
CA ALA A 185 17.31 2.34 -16.13
C ALA A 185 17.64 1.43 -17.33
N SER A 186 18.76 0.70 -17.24
CA SER A 186 19.18 -0.31 -18.21
C SER A 186 18.29 -1.56 -18.12
N CYS A 187 17.01 -1.47 -18.48
CA CYS A 187 16.08 -2.60 -18.44
C CYS A 187 15.76 -3.10 -19.86
N PRO A 188 16.12 -4.35 -20.20
CA PRO A 188 15.63 -4.95 -21.43
C PRO A 188 14.13 -5.23 -21.34
N ASN A 189 13.41 -5.07 -22.45
CA ASN A 189 12.02 -5.54 -22.65
C ASN A 189 10.91 -4.85 -21.84
N LEU A 190 10.80 -3.53 -22.01
CA LEU A 190 9.69 -2.73 -21.47
C LEU A 190 8.61 -2.40 -22.53
N ALA A 191 8.13 -3.41 -23.28
CA ALA A 191 7.02 -3.20 -24.22
C ALA A 191 5.77 -2.65 -23.51
N ALA A 192 5.43 -3.22 -22.34
CA ALA A 192 4.37 -2.71 -21.47
C ALA A 192 4.57 -1.26 -21.04
N ARG A 193 5.81 -0.79 -20.79
CA ARG A 193 6.10 0.61 -20.49
C ARG A 193 5.75 1.50 -21.69
N ASN A 194 6.16 1.12 -22.90
CA ASN A 194 5.86 1.91 -24.09
C ASN A 194 4.34 2.03 -24.28
N GLN A 195 3.59 0.95 -24.03
CA GLN A 195 2.12 0.99 -24.06
C GLN A 195 1.53 1.88 -22.96
N LEU A 196 2.10 1.85 -21.76
CA LEU A 196 1.72 2.75 -20.67
C LEU A 196 1.99 4.21 -21.04
N ASP A 197 3.17 4.52 -21.58
CA ASP A 197 3.56 5.87 -21.99
C ASP A 197 2.65 6.39 -23.11
N ILE A 198 2.30 5.54 -24.08
CA ILE A 198 1.33 5.86 -25.14
C ILE A 198 -0.04 6.16 -24.52
N PHE A 199 -0.53 5.29 -23.63
CA PHE A 199 -1.83 5.45 -22.98
C PHE A 199 -1.89 6.75 -22.18
N LEU A 200 -0.94 7.01 -21.28
CA LEU A 200 -0.93 8.20 -20.42
C LEU A 200 -0.79 9.52 -21.21
N ARG A 201 -0.16 9.49 -22.39
CA ARG A 201 0.08 10.70 -23.21
C ARG A 201 -0.99 10.95 -24.27
N LYS A 202 -1.54 9.90 -24.88
CA LYS A 202 -2.38 10.02 -26.09
C LYS A 202 -3.84 9.69 -25.84
N ASP A 203 -4.16 8.88 -24.84
CA ASP A 203 -5.55 8.50 -24.54
C ASP A 203 -6.30 9.64 -23.83
N VAL A 204 -7.60 9.80 -24.13
CA VAL A 204 -8.42 10.88 -23.55
C VAL A 204 -8.54 10.74 -22.04
N TYR A 205 -8.77 9.53 -21.53
CA TYR A 205 -8.84 9.24 -20.11
C TYR A 205 -7.45 9.10 -19.50
N GLY A 206 -6.52 8.47 -20.22
CA GLY A 206 -5.13 8.27 -19.80
C GLY A 206 -4.43 9.59 -19.45
N ARG A 207 -4.68 10.67 -20.20
CA ARG A 207 -4.12 12.01 -19.90
C ARG A 207 -4.55 12.60 -18.57
N THR A 208 -5.67 12.14 -17.99
CA THR A 208 -6.14 12.60 -16.66
C THR A 208 -5.44 11.87 -15.51
N VAL A 209 -4.76 10.74 -15.80
CA VAL A 209 -4.07 9.89 -14.83
C VAL A 209 -2.60 10.31 -14.76
N LYS A 210 -2.16 10.82 -13.60
CA LYS A 210 -0.80 11.33 -13.39
C LYS A 210 0.02 10.43 -12.48
N PRO A 211 1.14 9.85 -12.95
CA PRO A 211 2.11 9.18 -12.08
C PRO A 211 2.63 10.12 -10.99
N PHE A 212 2.69 9.62 -9.76
CA PHE A 212 3.23 10.38 -8.61
C PHE A 212 4.16 9.53 -7.73
N MET A 213 4.17 8.20 -7.90
CA MET A 213 5.01 7.31 -7.12
C MET A 213 5.48 6.12 -7.96
N LEU A 214 6.73 5.70 -7.75
CA LEU A 214 7.32 4.52 -8.37
C LEU A 214 7.64 3.50 -7.28
N GLY A 215 7.10 2.28 -7.40
CA GLY A 215 7.53 1.13 -6.61
C GLY A 215 8.39 0.17 -7.44
N ILE A 216 9.25 -0.57 -6.76
CA ILE A 216 10.05 -1.67 -7.33
C ILE A 216 10.01 -2.89 -6.42
N ASP A 217 10.23 -4.08 -6.99
CA ASP A 217 10.64 -5.24 -6.21
C ASP A 217 12.18 -5.18 -6.02
N CYS A 218 12.69 -5.31 -4.80
CA CYS A 218 14.14 -5.28 -4.53
C CYS A 218 14.77 -6.67 -4.81
N ILE A 219 14.71 -7.06 -6.08
CA ILE A 219 15.24 -8.28 -6.67
C ILE A 219 16.00 -7.90 -7.95
N GLY A 220 16.68 -8.86 -8.58
CA GLY A 220 17.47 -8.62 -9.78
C GLY A 220 16.69 -7.84 -10.86
N PRO A 221 17.28 -6.81 -11.51
CA PRO A 221 16.62 -5.96 -12.51
C PRO A 221 15.82 -6.68 -13.60
N ALA A 222 16.30 -7.84 -14.06
CA ALA A 222 15.65 -8.61 -15.12
C ALA A 222 14.33 -9.27 -14.67
N GLU A 223 14.12 -9.41 -13.36
CA GLU A 223 12.94 -10.02 -12.75
C GLU A 223 12.05 -8.99 -12.03
N SER A 224 12.61 -7.85 -11.64
CA SER A 224 11.90 -6.81 -10.93
C SER A 224 10.84 -6.12 -11.80
N ARG A 225 9.75 -5.70 -11.16
CA ARG A 225 8.63 -5.03 -11.82
C ARG A 225 8.61 -3.56 -11.45
N LEU A 226 8.37 -2.70 -12.42
CA LEU A 226 8.12 -1.28 -12.17
C LEU A 226 6.66 -1.09 -11.82
N LYS A 227 6.41 -0.41 -10.70
CA LYS A 227 5.07 -0.17 -10.17
C LYS A 227 4.75 1.30 -10.25
N VAL A 228 4.10 1.71 -11.34
CA VAL A 228 3.79 3.11 -11.57
C VAL A 228 2.45 3.41 -10.91
N TYR A 229 2.50 4.10 -9.77
CA TYR A 229 1.31 4.56 -9.07
C TYR A 229 0.91 5.92 -9.61
N SER A 230 -0.33 5.99 -10.07
CA SER A 230 -0.87 7.14 -10.78
C SER A 230 -2.25 7.48 -10.27
N ARG A 231 -2.61 8.76 -10.32
CA ARG A 231 -3.86 9.24 -9.76
C ARG A 231 -4.59 10.14 -10.74
N SER A 232 -5.91 10.04 -10.79
CA SER A 232 -6.76 10.99 -11.48
C SER A 232 -7.69 11.69 -10.49
N ARG A 233 -8.01 12.95 -10.77
CA ARG A 233 -9.06 13.71 -10.08
C ARG A 233 -10.45 13.41 -10.61
N VAL A 234 -10.54 12.82 -11.81
CA VAL A 234 -11.78 12.26 -12.35
C VAL A 234 -12.11 11.00 -11.56
N THR A 235 -13.37 10.83 -11.19
CA THR A 235 -13.88 9.79 -10.28
C THR A 235 -15.04 8.98 -10.85
N THR A 236 -15.35 9.18 -12.14
CA THR A 236 -16.36 8.37 -12.82
C THR A 236 -15.95 6.90 -12.89
N PHE A 237 -16.93 5.98 -12.87
CA PHE A 237 -16.67 4.58 -13.15
C PHE A 237 -16.25 4.35 -14.61
N GLU A 238 -16.65 5.26 -15.51
CA GLU A 238 -16.21 5.31 -16.90
C GLU A 238 -14.69 5.41 -17.03
N LEU A 239 -14.06 6.32 -16.25
CA LEU A 239 -12.60 6.38 -16.15
C LEU A 239 -12.04 5.04 -15.67
N VAL A 240 -12.61 4.47 -14.61
CA VAL A 240 -12.13 3.23 -13.99
C VAL A 240 -12.09 2.09 -15.01
N ARG A 241 -13.19 1.85 -15.75
CA ARG A 241 -13.21 0.77 -16.76
C ARG A 241 -12.23 1.03 -17.91
N HIS A 242 -12.08 2.28 -18.32
CA HIS A 242 -11.19 2.64 -19.44
C HIS A 242 -9.72 2.47 -19.07
N VAL A 243 -9.33 2.87 -17.86
CA VAL A 243 -7.97 2.69 -17.34
C VAL A 243 -7.67 1.22 -17.07
N MET A 244 -8.59 0.47 -16.44
CA MET A 244 -8.43 -0.96 -16.17
C MET A 244 -8.30 -1.82 -17.44
N SER A 245 -8.79 -1.31 -18.58
CA SER A 245 -8.65 -1.95 -19.89
C SER A 245 -7.46 -1.44 -20.71
N VAL A 246 -6.67 -0.50 -20.18
CA VAL A 246 -5.59 0.21 -20.89
C VAL A 246 -6.10 0.80 -22.21
N GLY A 247 -7.20 1.54 -22.15
CA GLY A 247 -7.86 2.12 -23.32
C GLY A 247 -8.50 1.10 -24.25
N GLY A 248 -9.05 0.03 -23.69
CA GLY A 248 -9.69 -1.05 -24.44
C GLY A 248 -8.72 -2.03 -25.10
N GLN A 249 -7.41 -1.91 -24.88
CA GLN A 249 -6.42 -2.88 -25.39
C GLN A 249 -6.57 -4.25 -24.75
N ARG A 250 -6.96 -4.31 -23.48
CA ARG A 250 -7.24 -5.56 -22.77
C ARG A 250 -8.65 -6.07 -23.09
N LYS A 251 -8.74 -7.26 -23.68
CA LYS A 251 -10.01 -7.90 -24.09
C LYS A 251 -10.47 -8.94 -23.07
N GLY A 252 -11.73 -9.39 -23.19
CA GLY A 252 -12.27 -10.50 -22.38
C GLY A 252 -12.55 -10.18 -20.90
N ILE A 253 -12.53 -8.92 -20.51
CA ILE A 253 -12.64 -8.48 -19.09
C ILE A 253 -14.07 -8.14 -18.64
N LYS A 254 -15.07 -8.25 -19.50
CA LYS A 254 -16.43 -7.72 -19.23
C LYS A 254 -17.06 -8.28 -17.95
N LYS A 255 -16.87 -9.58 -17.68
CA LYS A 255 -17.36 -10.21 -16.44
C LYS A 255 -16.72 -9.58 -15.20
N ALA A 256 -15.40 -9.41 -15.21
CA ALA A 256 -14.66 -8.81 -14.09
C ALA A 256 -14.96 -7.31 -13.94
N GLU A 257 -15.19 -6.59 -15.04
CA GLU A 257 -15.63 -5.19 -15.03
C GLU A 257 -17.00 -5.03 -14.36
N ASN A 258 -17.98 -5.88 -14.69
CA ASN A 258 -19.29 -5.87 -14.05
C ASN A 258 -19.19 -6.16 -12.54
N GLN A 259 -18.32 -7.09 -12.14
CA GLN A 259 -18.02 -7.36 -10.74
C GLN A 259 -17.38 -6.14 -10.05
N LEU A 260 -16.44 -5.46 -10.71
CA LEU A 260 -15.80 -4.25 -10.19
C LEU A 260 -16.81 -3.13 -10.00
N HIS A 261 -17.75 -2.95 -10.93
CA HIS A 261 -18.80 -1.94 -10.80
C HIS A 261 -19.71 -2.23 -9.60
N LYS A 262 -20.09 -3.50 -9.40
CA LYS A 262 -20.86 -3.91 -8.23
C LYS A 262 -20.10 -3.60 -6.93
N LEU A 263 -18.82 -3.95 -6.85
CA LEU A 263 -17.99 -3.68 -5.68
C LEU A 263 -17.81 -2.17 -5.44
N TRP A 264 -17.60 -1.39 -6.50
CA TRP A 264 -17.50 0.07 -6.46
C TRP A 264 -18.73 0.69 -5.79
N LYS A 265 -19.94 0.36 -6.26
CA LYS A 265 -21.18 0.87 -5.68
C LYS A 265 -21.34 0.47 -4.21
N LEU A 266 -21.13 -0.82 -3.90
CA LEU A 266 -21.30 -1.35 -2.55
C LEU A 266 -20.35 -0.70 -1.54
N THR A 267 -19.06 -0.58 -1.88
CA THR A 267 -18.05 -0.04 -0.97
C THR A 267 -18.11 1.48 -0.80
N LEU A 268 -18.73 2.18 -1.76
CA LEU A 268 -18.95 3.62 -1.70
C LEU A 268 -20.37 4.02 -1.29
N GLY A 269 -21.23 3.04 -0.94
CA GLY A 269 -22.62 3.31 -0.54
C GLY A 269 -23.46 3.99 -1.62
N LEU A 270 -23.19 3.72 -2.89
CA LEU A 270 -23.88 4.35 -4.02
C LEU A 270 -25.21 3.63 -4.35
N PRO A 271 -26.23 4.35 -4.84
CA PRO A 271 -27.46 3.75 -5.36
C PRO A 271 -27.20 2.74 -6.48
N ASP A 272 -28.11 1.78 -6.66
CA ASP A 272 -27.94 0.73 -7.66
C ASP A 272 -27.95 1.23 -9.11
N ASP A 273 -28.66 2.32 -9.35
CA ASP A 273 -28.79 3.04 -10.62
C ASP A 273 -27.77 4.19 -10.77
N PHE A 274 -26.75 4.29 -9.89
CA PHE A 274 -25.72 5.32 -9.99
C PHE A 274 -25.03 5.27 -11.37
N PRO A 275 -25.08 6.37 -12.16
CA PRO A 275 -24.55 6.36 -13.53
C PRO A 275 -23.03 6.17 -13.58
N VAL A 276 -22.54 5.48 -14.61
CA VAL A 276 -21.09 5.21 -14.77
C VAL A 276 -20.27 6.44 -15.12
N ASP A 277 -20.89 7.43 -15.75
CA ASP A 277 -20.31 8.71 -16.19
C ASP A 277 -20.47 9.82 -15.15
N LYS A 278 -21.12 9.54 -14.02
CA LYS A 278 -21.29 10.51 -12.93
C LYS A 278 -20.07 10.54 -12.01
N GLU A 279 -19.61 11.76 -11.70
CA GLU A 279 -18.56 12.00 -10.71
C GLU A 279 -19.05 11.72 -9.29
N LEU A 280 -18.15 11.26 -8.42
CA LEU A 280 -18.37 11.25 -6.98
C LEU A 280 -18.37 12.70 -6.45
N SER A 281 -18.84 12.89 -5.22
CA SER A 281 -18.85 14.22 -4.57
C SER A 281 -17.47 14.87 -4.59
N TYR A 282 -17.41 16.17 -4.95
CA TYR A 282 -16.14 16.91 -4.96
C TYR A 282 -15.43 16.81 -3.61
N ASN A 283 -14.12 16.58 -3.65
CA ASN A 283 -13.27 16.50 -2.47
C ASN A 283 -11.92 17.17 -2.78
N SER A 284 -11.57 18.18 -2.00
CA SER A 284 -10.34 18.98 -2.17
C SER A 284 -9.10 18.38 -1.52
N HIS A 285 -9.23 17.26 -0.80
CA HIS A 285 -8.11 16.60 -0.14
C HIS A 285 -7.04 16.21 -1.18
N GLU A 286 -5.76 16.39 -0.85
CA GLU A 286 -4.63 16.17 -1.78
C GLU A 286 -4.60 14.75 -2.36
N THR A 287 -4.96 13.76 -1.54
CA THR A 287 -5.09 12.33 -1.89
C THR A 287 -6.52 11.92 -2.27
N ALA A 288 -7.41 12.86 -2.58
CA ALA A 288 -8.70 12.54 -3.20
C ALA A 288 -8.52 12.05 -4.65
N GLY A 289 -9.59 11.57 -5.28
CA GLY A 289 -9.56 10.99 -6.63
C GLY A 289 -9.26 9.49 -6.65
N VAL A 290 -9.17 8.92 -7.85
CA VAL A 290 -8.97 7.49 -8.06
C VAL A 290 -7.50 7.17 -8.27
N LEU A 291 -6.99 6.21 -7.50
CA LEU A 291 -5.62 5.73 -7.58
C LEU A 291 -5.57 4.45 -8.43
N PHE A 292 -4.59 4.40 -9.32
CA PHE A 292 -4.25 3.25 -10.14
C PHE A 292 -2.79 2.85 -9.93
N TYR A 293 -2.54 1.56 -10.01
CA TYR A 293 -1.22 0.97 -10.04
C TYR A 293 -1.08 0.23 -11.37
N PHE A 294 -0.07 0.62 -12.14
CA PHE A 294 0.34 -0.10 -13.35
C PHE A 294 1.53 -0.99 -13.02
N ASP A 295 1.34 -2.31 -13.13
CA ASP A 295 2.38 -3.32 -13.01
C ASP A 295 3.04 -3.52 -14.37
N VAL A 296 4.24 -2.96 -14.53
CA VAL A 296 5.07 -3.11 -15.73
C VAL A 296 6.07 -4.22 -15.44
N ALA A 297 5.64 -5.45 -15.68
CA ALA A 297 6.47 -6.62 -15.50
C ALA A 297 7.39 -6.87 -16.72
N PRO A 298 8.59 -7.44 -16.50
CA PRO A 298 9.48 -7.83 -17.58
C PRO A 298 8.77 -8.73 -18.59
N LYS A 299 9.04 -8.53 -19.89
CA LYS A 299 8.49 -9.33 -21.01
C LYS A 299 6.97 -9.23 -21.20
N SER A 300 6.27 -8.43 -20.41
CA SER A 300 4.83 -8.20 -20.61
C SER A 300 4.59 -7.24 -21.78
N ALA A 301 3.61 -7.58 -22.62
CA ALA A 301 3.23 -6.73 -23.76
C ALA A 301 2.36 -5.52 -23.34
N LEU A 302 1.58 -5.68 -22.27
CA LEU A 302 0.71 -4.66 -21.69
C LEU A 302 0.91 -4.62 -20.17
N PRO A 303 0.78 -3.44 -19.54
CA PRO A 303 0.78 -3.36 -18.08
C PRO A 303 -0.47 -4.01 -17.52
N ASP A 304 -0.34 -4.75 -16.43
CA ASP A 304 -1.48 -5.09 -15.58
C ASP A 304 -1.88 -3.86 -14.78
N VAL A 305 -3.18 -3.74 -14.48
CA VAL A 305 -3.74 -2.57 -13.82
C VAL A 305 -4.50 -3.00 -12.58
N LYS A 306 -4.25 -2.28 -11.50
CA LYS A 306 -5.03 -2.37 -10.26
C LYS A 306 -5.61 -1.00 -9.94
N VAL A 307 -6.91 -0.93 -9.72
CA VAL A 307 -7.58 0.27 -9.18
C VAL A 307 -7.60 0.20 -7.66
N TYR A 308 -7.54 1.35 -7.00
CA TYR A 308 -7.69 1.53 -5.58
C TYR A 308 -8.95 2.38 -5.35
N ILE A 309 -10.04 1.74 -4.96
CA ILE A 309 -11.31 2.39 -4.64
C ILE A 309 -11.09 3.27 -3.41
N PRO A 310 -11.25 4.60 -3.51
CA PRO A 310 -10.88 5.57 -2.47
C PRO A 310 -11.92 5.67 -1.35
N VAL A 311 -12.19 4.55 -0.66
CA VAL A 311 -13.26 4.46 0.36
C VAL A 311 -13.09 5.44 1.53
N ARG A 312 -11.85 5.83 1.88
CA ARG A 312 -11.60 6.89 2.87
C ARG A 312 -12.27 8.22 2.51
N HIS A 313 -12.23 8.58 1.23
CA HIS A 313 -12.60 9.91 0.74
C HIS A 313 -14.03 10.00 0.25
N TYR A 314 -14.61 8.88 -0.17
CA TYR A 314 -15.91 8.85 -0.84
C TYR A 314 -16.88 7.80 -0.29
N GLY A 315 -16.42 6.95 0.64
CA GLY A 315 -17.31 6.08 1.40
C GLY A 315 -18.02 6.87 2.51
N PRO A 316 -19.29 6.56 2.84
CA PRO A 316 -20.00 7.24 3.93
C PRO A 316 -19.41 6.99 5.32
N SER A 317 -18.86 5.80 5.54
CA SER A 317 -18.10 5.43 6.75
C SER A 317 -17.28 4.15 6.52
N ASP A 318 -16.34 3.87 7.42
CA ASP A 318 -15.59 2.62 7.44
C ASP A 318 -16.54 1.39 7.53
N ALA A 319 -17.62 1.49 8.31
CA ALA A 319 -18.63 0.44 8.41
C ALA A 319 -19.34 0.18 7.08
N VAL A 320 -19.72 1.23 6.34
CA VAL A 320 -20.37 1.07 5.02
C VAL A 320 -19.40 0.41 4.03
N ALA A 321 -18.16 0.89 3.97
CA ALA A 321 -17.14 0.29 3.10
C ALA A 321 -16.91 -1.19 3.40
N ALA A 322 -16.79 -1.54 4.69
CA ALA A 322 -16.56 -2.91 5.14
C ALA A 322 -17.75 -3.83 4.84
N ASN A 323 -18.97 -3.37 5.13
CA ASN A 323 -20.18 -4.14 4.88
C ASN A 323 -20.42 -4.34 3.38
N GLY A 324 -20.16 -3.32 2.57
CA GLY A 324 -20.23 -3.41 1.10
C GLY A 324 -19.24 -4.43 0.54
N LEU A 325 -17.99 -4.42 1.03
CA LEU A 325 -16.99 -5.44 0.69
C LEU A 325 -17.44 -6.84 1.10
N VAL A 326 -17.92 -7.02 2.33
CA VAL A 326 -18.39 -8.33 2.84
C VAL A 326 -19.57 -8.84 2.03
N GLN A 327 -20.53 -7.98 1.71
CA GLN A 327 -21.67 -8.31 0.86
C GLN A 327 -21.21 -8.77 -0.53
N TYR A 328 -20.26 -8.07 -1.13
CA TYR A 328 -19.66 -8.49 -2.40
C TYR A 328 -19.01 -9.87 -2.28
N LEU A 329 -18.12 -10.06 -1.30
CA LEU A 329 -17.37 -11.32 -1.10
C LEU A 329 -18.31 -12.51 -0.89
N LYS A 330 -19.34 -12.36 -0.06
CA LYS A 330 -20.38 -13.39 0.14
C LYS A 330 -21.09 -13.72 -1.17
N SER A 331 -21.40 -12.72 -2.00
CA SER A 331 -22.02 -12.96 -3.32
C SER A 331 -21.11 -13.66 -4.33
N GLN A 332 -19.81 -13.73 -4.07
CA GLN A 332 -18.83 -14.47 -4.87
C GLN A 332 -18.40 -15.80 -4.20
N SER A 333 -19.09 -16.22 -3.13
CA SER A 333 -18.69 -17.37 -2.30
C SER A 333 -17.29 -17.25 -1.71
N GLN A 334 -16.78 -16.03 -1.48
CA GLN A 334 -15.46 -15.71 -0.90
C GLN A 334 -15.58 -15.09 0.50
N GLY A 335 -16.67 -15.38 1.21
CA GLY A 335 -17.05 -14.71 2.46
C GLY A 335 -16.54 -15.36 3.75
N ILE A 336 -15.75 -16.44 3.69
CA ILE A 336 -15.40 -17.25 4.88
C ILE A 336 -14.63 -16.45 5.95
N TYR A 337 -13.79 -15.50 5.54
CA TYR A 337 -13.04 -14.61 6.44
C TYR A 337 -13.75 -13.28 6.75
N ALA A 338 -14.96 -13.06 6.25
CA ALA A 338 -15.67 -11.79 6.38
C ALA A 338 -15.88 -11.37 7.83
N GLN A 339 -16.29 -12.30 8.69
CA GLN A 339 -16.54 -12.01 10.11
C GLN A 339 -15.25 -11.61 10.83
N LYS A 340 -14.16 -12.35 10.61
CA LYS A 340 -12.84 -12.07 11.18
C LYS A 340 -12.28 -10.72 10.71
N TYR A 341 -12.56 -10.35 9.46
CA TYR A 341 -12.21 -9.03 8.93
C TYR A 341 -12.93 -7.90 9.67
N LEU A 342 -14.25 -8.02 9.87
CA LEU A 342 -15.04 -7.03 10.62
C LEU A 342 -14.57 -6.92 12.08
N GLU A 343 -14.22 -8.04 12.72
CA GLU A 343 -13.63 -8.05 14.06
C GLU A 343 -12.27 -7.36 14.10
N THR A 344 -11.43 -7.59 13.10
CA THR A 344 -10.13 -6.90 12.97
C THR A 344 -10.33 -5.39 12.84
N LEU A 345 -11.29 -4.93 12.04
CA LEU A 345 -11.58 -3.50 11.93
C LEU A 345 -12.00 -2.88 13.28
N LYS A 346 -12.77 -3.60 14.09
CA LYS A 346 -13.15 -3.12 15.43
C LYS A 346 -11.96 -2.97 16.37
N VAL A 347 -10.92 -3.80 16.23
CA VAL A 347 -9.68 -3.68 17.02
C VAL A 347 -8.88 -2.43 16.63
N PHE A 348 -8.92 -2.05 15.36
CA PHE A 348 -8.18 -0.89 14.86
C PHE A 348 -8.96 0.43 15.03
N ALA A 349 -10.27 0.34 15.24
CA ALA A 349 -11.14 1.51 15.33
C ALA A 349 -10.71 2.45 16.47
N THR A 350 -10.80 3.75 16.20
CA THR A 350 -10.67 4.79 17.22
C THR A 350 -11.85 4.74 18.20
N ARG A 351 -11.83 5.57 19.24
CA ARG A 351 -12.94 5.67 20.20
C ARG A 351 -14.29 6.02 19.57
N GLU A 352 -14.28 6.68 18.41
CA GLU A 352 -15.49 7.05 17.66
C GLU A 352 -16.16 5.85 16.98
N GLY A 353 -15.44 4.73 16.87
CA GLY A 353 -15.91 3.50 16.22
C GLY A 353 -16.04 3.63 14.70
N ILE A 354 -16.27 2.51 14.03
CA ILE A 354 -16.27 2.43 12.56
C ILE A 354 -17.52 3.02 11.87
N ASN A 355 -18.58 3.32 12.64
CA ASN A 355 -19.85 3.79 12.07
C ASN A 355 -19.81 5.26 11.67
N ASN A 356 -19.03 6.05 12.42
CA ASN A 356 -18.94 7.51 12.27
C ASN A 356 -17.53 7.97 11.84
N SER A 357 -16.60 7.03 11.62
CA SER A 357 -15.24 7.33 11.17
C SER A 357 -15.05 7.02 9.68
N ASN A 358 -14.12 7.77 9.09
CA ASN A 358 -13.48 7.44 7.83
C ASN A 358 -11.97 7.37 8.03
N GLY A 359 -11.33 6.47 7.29
CA GLY A 359 -9.87 6.45 7.16
C GLY A 359 -9.18 5.31 7.89
N LEU A 360 -9.92 4.44 8.60
CA LEU A 360 -9.40 3.12 8.99
C LEU A 360 -9.15 2.28 7.73
N GLN A 361 -10.07 2.28 6.77
CA GLN A 361 -9.85 1.72 5.44
C GLN A 361 -9.44 2.85 4.50
N THR A 362 -8.20 2.81 4.01
CA THR A 362 -7.73 3.83 3.06
C THR A 362 -8.25 3.53 1.65
N TYR A 363 -8.09 2.28 1.21
CA TYR A 363 -8.49 1.82 -0.11
C TYR A 363 -9.00 0.38 -0.07
N ILE A 364 -9.93 0.06 -0.97
CA ILE A 364 -10.17 -1.32 -1.43
C ILE A 364 -9.61 -1.42 -2.84
N SER A 365 -8.56 -2.22 -3.03
CA SER A 365 -7.94 -2.35 -4.36
C SER A 365 -8.42 -3.59 -5.10
N CYS A 366 -8.44 -3.51 -6.43
CA CYS A 366 -8.93 -4.57 -7.31
C CYS A 366 -8.08 -4.69 -8.57
N ALA A 367 -7.68 -5.92 -8.90
CA ALA A 367 -7.07 -6.27 -10.18
C ALA A 367 -7.87 -7.39 -10.87
N TYR A 368 -7.81 -7.46 -12.20
CA TYR A 368 -8.43 -8.56 -12.95
C TYR A 368 -7.50 -9.76 -13.02
N LYS A 369 -8.01 -10.95 -12.68
CA LYS A 369 -7.31 -12.22 -12.87
C LYS A 369 -8.30 -13.31 -13.25
N ASN A 370 -8.09 -13.96 -14.39
CA ASN A 370 -8.90 -15.09 -14.86
C ASN A 370 -10.42 -14.83 -14.83
N GLY A 371 -10.84 -13.62 -15.23
CA GLY A 371 -12.26 -13.23 -15.26
C GLY A 371 -12.90 -12.97 -13.89
N ALA A 372 -12.09 -12.84 -12.83
CA ALA A 372 -12.51 -12.49 -11.48
C ALA A 372 -11.68 -11.32 -10.91
N LEU A 373 -12.09 -10.79 -9.75
CA LEU A 373 -11.35 -9.78 -9.01
C LEU A 373 -10.37 -10.40 -8.02
N VAL A 374 -9.16 -9.85 -7.97
CA VAL A 374 -8.22 -10.02 -6.85
C VAL A 374 -8.33 -8.78 -5.98
N ILE A 375 -8.75 -8.94 -4.73
CA ILE A 375 -9.09 -7.83 -3.83
C ILE A 375 -8.08 -7.71 -2.69
N THR A 376 -7.74 -6.47 -2.32
CA THR A 376 -6.90 -6.20 -1.14
C THR A 376 -7.43 -4.98 -0.41
N SER A 377 -7.67 -5.11 0.89
CA SER A 377 -8.06 -4.00 1.77
C SER A 377 -6.81 -3.37 2.37
N TYR A 378 -6.65 -2.05 2.23
CA TYR A 378 -5.55 -1.28 2.82
C TYR A 378 -6.05 -0.60 4.08
N LEU A 379 -5.48 -1.00 5.22
CA LEU A 379 -5.87 -0.53 6.55
C LEU A 379 -4.83 0.44 7.09
N ASN A 380 -5.31 1.55 7.65
CA ASN A 380 -4.50 2.50 8.39
C ASN A 380 -4.75 2.28 9.88
N PRO A 381 -3.71 2.06 10.70
CA PRO A 381 -3.89 1.87 12.15
C PRO A 381 -4.36 3.13 12.89
N GLN A 382 -4.40 4.27 12.21
CA GLN A 382 -4.76 5.58 12.75
C GLN A 382 -3.97 5.90 14.02
N CYS A 383 -2.69 5.49 14.09
CA CYS A 383 -1.85 5.60 15.30
C CYS A 383 -1.62 7.04 15.77
N TYR A 384 -1.83 8.03 14.91
CA TYR A 384 -1.75 9.44 15.23
C TYR A 384 -3.11 10.11 15.49
N HIS A 385 -4.19 9.33 15.54
CA HIS A 385 -5.51 9.90 15.78
C HIS A 385 -5.58 10.56 17.17
N PRO A 386 -6.09 11.80 17.30
CA PRO A 386 -6.16 12.51 18.58
C PRO A 386 -6.88 11.75 19.70
N SER A 387 -7.80 10.85 19.35
CA SER A 387 -8.52 10.00 20.32
C SER A 387 -7.61 9.08 21.14
N TRP A 388 -6.38 8.79 20.66
CA TRP A 388 -5.41 7.98 21.40
C TRP A 388 -4.72 8.76 22.52
N PHE A 389 -4.68 10.10 22.41
CA PHE A 389 -3.94 10.99 23.31
C PHE A 389 -4.86 11.79 24.24
N SER A 390 -6.17 11.81 23.98
CA SER A 390 -7.14 12.46 24.85
C SER A 390 -7.40 11.61 26.09
N THR A 391 -6.95 12.10 27.24
CA THR A 391 -7.43 11.66 28.55
C THR A 391 -8.83 12.24 28.75
N THR A 392 -9.85 11.41 28.62
CA THR A 392 -11.18 11.68 29.19
C THR A 392 -11.20 11.27 30.64
#